data_AF-A0A2N6GN82-F1
#
_entry.id   AF-A0A2N6GN82-F1
#
_cell.length_a   1.000
_cell.length_b   1.000
_cell.length_c   1.000
_cell.angle_alpha   90.00
_cell.angle_beta   90.00
_cell.angle_gamma   90.00
#
_symmetry.space_group_name_H-M   'P 1'
#
loop_
_entity.id
_entity.type
_entity.pdbx_description
1 polymer ?
#
loop_
_entity_poly.entity_id
_entity_poly.type
_entity_poly.pdbx_seq_one_letter_code
_entity_poly.pdbx_strand_id
1 'polypeptide(L)'
;MPHSKLILTPSPEAALPPTGQVVERLSAIGLTRETRATDVAGQAAYLAGDRFLQLITFLGCSPFVRLEPEHPDDSEFSHIRIRGPFAEPLFRSGPNTTPPRCPVCRHRYVHWRELAEQDSFNCEGCGANLSMPTLNWRQSAGTGRLFI
;
A
#
# COMPACT_ATOMS: atom_id res chain seq x y z
N MET A 1 -12.54 9.81 7.04
CA MET A 1 -12.99 8.40 7.16
C MET A 1 -11.78 7.49 7.12
N PRO A 2 -11.74 6.33 7.82
CA PRO A 2 -10.61 5.43 7.74
C PRO A 2 -10.50 4.82 6.32
N HIS A 3 -9.45 5.17 5.59
CA HIS A 3 -9.19 4.59 4.27
C HIS A 3 -8.54 3.21 4.43
N SER A 4 -9.18 2.16 3.91
CA SER A 4 -8.57 0.85 3.75
C SER A 4 -7.43 0.96 2.75
N LYS A 5 -6.24 0.42 3.10
CA LYS A 5 -5.07 0.42 2.22
C LYS A 5 -4.74 -1.00 1.84
N LEU A 6 -4.69 -1.29 0.54
CA LEU A 6 -3.99 -2.47 0.04
C LEU A 6 -2.51 -2.11 -0.02
N ILE A 7 -1.67 -2.89 0.65
CA ILE A 7 -0.22 -2.65 0.66
C ILE A 7 0.43 -3.87 0.01
N LEU A 8 0.93 -3.66 -1.21
CA LEU A 8 1.72 -4.65 -1.93
C LEU A 8 3.19 -4.31 -1.75
N THR A 9 3.95 -5.24 -1.18
CA THR A 9 5.41 -5.09 -1.02
C THR A 9 6.13 -6.10 -1.90
N PRO A 10 7.11 -5.68 -2.72
CA PRO A 10 7.97 -6.63 -3.43
C PRO A 10 8.85 -7.40 -2.45
N SER A 11 9.50 -8.47 -2.94
CA SER A 11 10.56 -9.15 -2.19
C SER A 11 11.65 -8.13 -1.78
N PRO A 12 12.26 -8.24 -0.59
CA PRO A 12 13.32 -7.34 -0.13
C PRO A 12 14.51 -7.20 -1.10
N GLU A 13 14.73 -8.21 -1.93
CA GLU A 13 15.84 -8.29 -2.90
C GLU A 13 15.54 -7.59 -4.24
N ALA A 14 14.31 -7.10 -4.44
CA ALA A 14 13.94 -6.46 -5.69
C ALA A 14 14.57 -5.06 -5.80
N ALA A 15 15.30 -4.82 -6.90
CA ALA A 15 15.76 -3.48 -7.24
C ALA A 15 14.56 -2.54 -7.38
N LEU A 16 14.72 -1.29 -6.91
CA LEU A 16 13.69 -0.27 -7.02
C LEU A 16 13.46 0.09 -8.50
N PRO A 17 12.28 -0.20 -9.07
CA PRO A 17 12.03 0.12 -10.47
C PRO A 17 11.85 1.63 -10.67
N PRO A 18 12.24 2.19 -11.83
CA PRO A 18 11.87 3.54 -12.20
C PRO A 18 10.34 3.69 -12.23
N THR A 19 9.81 4.78 -11.66
CA THR A 19 8.37 5.03 -11.61
C THR A 19 7.70 4.92 -12.98
N GLY A 20 8.36 5.39 -14.05
CA GLY A 20 7.85 5.28 -15.42
C GLY A 20 7.60 3.84 -15.86
N GLN A 21 8.53 2.92 -15.57
CA GLN A 21 8.35 1.50 -15.90
C GLN A 21 7.24 0.84 -15.10
N VAL A 22 7.01 1.30 -13.86
CA VAL A 22 5.87 0.83 -13.06
C VAL A 22 4.57 1.26 -13.71
N VAL A 23 4.42 2.54 -14.07
CA VAL A 23 3.23 3.04 -14.78
C VAL A 23 2.98 2.28 -16.07
N GLU A 24 4.02 2.11 -16.89
CA GLU A 24 3.94 1.38 -18.16
C GLU A 24 3.42 -0.04 -17.95
N ARG A 25 3.98 -0.79 -16.97
CA ARG A 25 3.53 -2.15 -16.67
C ARG A 25 2.11 -2.21 -16.12
N LEU A 26 1.74 -1.28 -15.24
CA LEU A 26 0.38 -1.20 -14.70
C LEU A 26 -0.63 -0.86 -15.81
N SER A 27 -0.22 -0.04 -16.79
CA SER A 27 -1.04 0.28 -17.95
C SER A 27 -1.16 -0.90 -18.90
N ALA A 28 -0.06 -1.60 -19.17
CA ALA A 28 -0.04 -2.79 -20.02
C ALA A 28 -0.95 -3.91 -19.52
N ILE A 29 -1.10 -4.09 -18.19
CA ILE A 29 -2.06 -5.07 -17.63
C ILE A 29 -3.50 -4.55 -17.58
N GLY A 30 -3.73 -3.27 -17.90
CA GLY A 30 -5.03 -2.61 -17.87
C GLY A 30 -5.47 -2.14 -16.49
N LEU A 31 -4.57 -2.01 -15.50
CA LEU A 31 -4.92 -1.50 -14.18
C LEU A 31 -5.09 0.03 -14.20
N THR A 32 -4.26 0.73 -14.97
CA THR A 32 -4.25 2.19 -15.02
C THR A 32 -4.18 2.68 -16.47
N ARG A 33 -4.64 3.91 -16.71
CA ARG A 33 -4.36 4.63 -17.96
C ARG A 33 -3.10 5.48 -17.79
N GLU A 34 -2.47 5.83 -18.91
CA GLU A 34 -1.35 6.80 -18.92
C GLU A 34 -1.82 8.22 -18.60
N THR A 35 -3.09 8.52 -18.89
CA THR A 35 -3.72 9.81 -18.59
C THR A 35 -3.64 10.10 -17.09
N ARG A 36 -3.06 11.27 -16.78
CA ARG A 36 -2.97 11.77 -15.42
C ARG A 36 -4.18 12.60 -15.07
N ALA A 37 -4.64 12.44 -13.83
CA ALA A 37 -5.60 13.30 -13.18
C ALA A 37 -4.96 13.89 -11.90
N THR A 38 -5.69 14.79 -11.27
CA THR A 38 -5.33 15.37 -9.98
C THR A 38 -6.29 14.84 -8.93
N ASP A 39 -5.78 14.36 -7.80
CA ASP A 39 -6.63 13.89 -6.70
C ASP A 39 -7.05 15.02 -5.74
N VAL A 40 -7.81 14.66 -4.69
CA VAL A 40 -8.30 15.58 -3.63
C VAL A 40 -7.19 16.41 -2.97
N ALA A 41 -5.93 15.95 -3.04
CA ALA A 41 -4.78 16.59 -2.41
C ALA A 41 -3.92 17.36 -3.41
N GLY A 42 -4.38 17.53 -4.66
CA GLY A 42 -3.61 18.22 -5.70
C GLY A 42 -2.46 17.37 -6.25
N GLN A 43 -2.47 16.06 -6.03
CA GLN A 43 -1.34 15.19 -6.33
C GLN A 43 -1.59 14.39 -7.61
N ALA A 44 -0.51 14.11 -8.34
CA ALA A 44 -0.58 13.30 -9.55
C ALA A 44 -1.20 11.93 -9.24
N ALA A 45 -2.26 11.62 -9.99
CA ALA A 45 -2.97 10.37 -9.97
C ALA A 45 -3.14 9.85 -11.40
N TYR A 46 -3.43 8.58 -11.54
CA TYR A 46 -3.72 7.95 -12.82
C TYR A 46 -5.14 7.39 -12.81
N LEU A 47 -5.83 7.56 -13.94
CA LEU A 47 -7.19 7.05 -14.11
C LEU A 47 -7.20 5.52 -14.12
N ALA A 48 -8.30 4.93 -13.65
CA ALA A 48 -8.50 3.49 -13.70
C ALA A 48 -8.46 2.98 -15.16
N GLY A 49 -7.74 1.88 -15.38
CA GLY A 49 -7.69 1.20 -16.67
C GLY A 49 -8.88 0.27 -16.91
N ASP A 50 -9.00 -0.23 -18.14
CA ASP A 50 -10.18 -1.00 -18.56
C ASP A 50 -10.34 -2.35 -17.82
N ARG A 51 -9.27 -2.84 -17.19
CA ARG A 51 -9.27 -4.07 -16.38
C ARG A 51 -9.24 -3.78 -14.88
N PHE A 52 -9.38 -2.53 -14.45
CA PHE A 52 -9.30 -2.14 -13.04
C PHE A 52 -10.21 -2.99 -12.14
N LEU A 53 -11.51 -3.09 -12.46
CA LEU A 53 -12.47 -3.87 -11.68
C LEU A 53 -12.28 -5.40 -11.81
N GLN A 54 -11.51 -5.86 -12.79
CA GLN A 54 -11.13 -7.27 -12.92
C GLN A 54 -9.91 -7.62 -12.06
N LEU A 55 -9.05 -6.63 -11.79
CA LEU A 55 -7.79 -6.79 -11.08
C LEU A 55 -7.91 -6.41 -9.59
N ILE A 56 -8.82 -5.49 -9.25
CA ILE A 56 -9.06 -5.01 -7.88
C ILE A 56 -10.51 -5.30 -7.50
N THR A 57 -10.67 -6.16 -6.50
CA THR A 57 -11.99 -6.52 -5.96
C THR A 57 -12.36 -5.61 -4.80
N PHE A 58 -13.49 -4.91 -4.93
CA PHE A 58 -14.13 -4.19 -3.84
C PHE A 58 -15.10 -5.12 -3.12
N LEU A 59 -14.82 -5.43 -1.85
CA LEU A 59 -15.67 -6.29 -1.04
C LEU A 59 -16.75 -5.46 -0.34
N GLY A 60 -18.02 -5.88 -0.46
CA GLY A 60 -19.17 -5.22 0.15
C GLY A 60 -20.47 -5.52 -0.60
N CYS A 61 -21.61 -5.11 -0.05
CA CYS A 61 -22.89 -5.23 -0.75
C CYS A 61 -22.98 -4.11 -1.81
N SER A 62 -22.75 -4.45 -3.08
CA SER A 62 -22.93 -3.56 -4.24
C SER A 62 -22.22 -2.19 -4.13
N PRO A 63 -20.88 -2.14 -4.05
CA PRO A 63 -20.15 -0.88 -3.97
C PRO A 63 -20.35 -0.05 -5.26
N PHE A 64 -20.80 1.19 -5.12
CA PHE A 64 -20.78 2.15 -6.22
C PHE A 64 -19.36 2.68 -6.39
N VAL A 65 -18.68 2.26 -7.47
CA VAL A 65 -17.29 2.63 -7.76
C VAL A 65 -17.28 3.58 -8.97
N ARG A 66 -17.00 4.86 -8.71
CA ARG A 66 -16.75 5.86 -9.76
C ARG A 66 -15.32 5.72 -10.25
N LEU A 67 -15.10 5.67 -11.56
CA LEU A 67 -13.77 5.49 -12.17
C LEU A 67 -13.28 6.72 -12.96
N GLU A 68 -14.16 7.68 -13.19
CA GLU A 68 -13.89 8.91 -13.95
C GLU A 68 -14.30 10.12 -13.12
N PRO A 69 -13.57 11.24 -13.25
CA PRO A 69 -14.04 12.53 -12.76
C PRO A 69 -15.19 13.07 -13.62
N GLU A 70 -16.19 13.69 -13.00
CA GLU A 70 -17.29 14.36 -13.72
C GLU A 70 -16.91 15.76 -14.23
N HIS A 71 -15.95 16.41 -13.57
CA HIS A 71 -15.43 17.72 -13.93
C HIS A 71 -13.95 17.83 -13.52
N PRO A 72 -13.18 18.82 -14.04
CA PRO A 72 -11.74 18.91 -13.80
C PRO A 72 -11.30 18.94 -12.32
N ASP A 73 -12.15 19.49 -11.45
CA ASP A 73 -11.90 19.57 -10.00
C ASP A 73 -12.52 18.39 -9.21
N ASP A 74 -13.14 17.43 -9.89
CA ASP A 74 -13.71 16.25 -9.25
C ASP A 74 -12.58 15.33 -8.81
N SER A 75 -12.57 15.05 -7.53
CA SER A 75 -11.56 14.25 -6.87
C SER A 75 -12.14 13.03 -6.15
N GLU A 76 -13.45 12.85 -6.23
CA GLU A 76 -14.22 11.77 -5.58
C GLU A 76 -14.42 10.56 -6.52
N PHE A 77 -13.35 10.12 -7.17
CA PHE A 77 -13.34 8.94 -8.02
C PHE A 77 -12.19 8.01 -7.67
N SER A 78 -12.27 6.75 -8.07
CA SER A 78 -11.22 5.76 -7.84
C SER A 78 -10.07 5.97 -8.81
N HIS A 79 -8.87 6.13 -8.27
CA HIS A 79 -7.66 6.42 -9.03
C HIS A 79 -6.44 5.75 -8.38
N ILE A 80 -5.38 5.63 -9.17
CA ILE A 80 -4.13 4.98 -8.74
C ILE A 80 -3.11 6.07 -8.41
N ARG A 81 -2.38 5.92 -7.30
CA ARG A 81 -1.34 6.87 -6.89
C ARG A 81 -0.03 6.17 -6.65
N ILE A 82 0.95 6.49 -7.47
CA ILE A 82 2.31 6.02 -7.21
C ILE A 82 3.02 7.03 -6.30
N ARG A 83 3.49 6.57 -5.14
CA ARG A 83 4.21 7.38 -4.15
C ARG A 83 5.65 6.92 -4.04
N GLY A 84 6.57 7.89 -4.04
CA GLY A 84 8.00 7.65 -4.06
C GLY A 84 8.60 7.85 -5.46
N PRO A 85 9.84 7.37 -5.70
CA PRO A 85 10.66 6.64 -4.75
C PRO A 85 11.09 7.51 -3.55
N PHE A 86 11.03 6.96 -2.34
CA PHE A 86 11.56 7.58 -1.12
C PHE A 86 13.05 7.25 -0.94
N ALA A 87 13.80 8.14 -0.29
CA ALA A 87 15.20 7.91 0.05
C ALA A 87 15.34 6.66 0.92
N GLU A 88 14.58 6.61 2.01
CA GLU A 88 14.54 5.50 2.96
C GLU A 88 13.24 4.69 2.86
N PRO A 89 13.26 3.39 3.22
CA PRO A 89 12.05 2.58 3.33
C PRO A 89 11.09 3.15 4.39
N LEU A 90 9.81 3.25 4.03
CA LEU A 90 8.78 3.73 4.93
C LEU A 90 7.85 2.59 5.31
N PHE A 91 7.53 2.47 6.59
CA PHE A 91 6.46 1.58 7.03
C PHE A 91 5.10 2.17 6.67
N ARG A 92 4.18 1.31 6.23
CA ARG A 92 2.79 1.64 5.92
C ARG A 92 1.85 0.65 6.60
N SER A 93 0.83 1.23 7.22
CA SER A 93 -0.29 0.53 7.83
C SER A 93 -1.58 1.29 7.56
N GLY A 94 -2.70 0.58 7.61
CA GLY A 94 -4.05 1.14 7.59
C GLY A 94 -4.76 1.04 8.95
N PRO A 95 -5.96 1.64 9.09
CA PRO A 95 -6.81 1.52 10.28
C PRO A 95 -7.15 0.05 10.61
N ASN A 96 -7.32 -0.77 9.57
CA ASN A 96 -7.67 -2.20 9.67
C ASN A 96 -6.45 -3.12 9.81
N THR A 97 -5.25 -2.58 10.07
CA THR A 97 -4.03 -3.38 10.26
C THR A 97 -4.18 -4.25 11.50
N THR A 98 -4.04 -5.56 11.32
CA THR A 98 -4.17 -6.52 12.41
C THR A 98 -2.87 -6.63 13.20
N PRO A 99 -2.92 -6.99 14.50
CA PRO A 99 -1.73 -7.25 15.29
C PRO A 99 -0.77 -8.26 14.63
N PRO A 100 0.48 -7.87 14.33
CA PRO A 100 1.45 -8.75 13.71
C PRO A 100 1.96 -9.81 14.68
N ARG A 101 2.72 -10.77 14.15
CA ARG A 101 3.34 -11.83 14.94
C ARG A 101 4.84 -11.92 14.71
N CYS A 102 5.57 -12.33 15.74
CA CYS A 102 6.96 -12.75 15.60
C CYS A 102 7.07 -13.87 14.56
N PRO A 103 7.98 -13.80 13.58
CA PRO A 103 8.16 -14.85 12.58
C PRO A 103 8.73 -16.14 13.18
N VAL A 104 9.43 -16.06 14.32
CA VAL A 104 10.08 -17.20 14.99
C VAL A 104 9.12 -17.95 15.92
N CYS A 105 8.61 -17.28 16.96
CA CYS A 105 7.79 -17.94 18.00
C CYS A 105 6.29 -17.66 17.88
N ARG A 106 5.86 -16.83 16.92
CA ARG A 106 4.46 -16.43 16.69
C ARG A 106 3.81 -15.62 17.82
N HIS A 107 4.60 -15.11 18.77
CA HIS A 107 4.16 -14.13 19.76
C HIS A 107 3.44 -12.96 19.08
N ARG A 108 2.33 -12.49 19.67
CA ARG A 108 1.41 -11.52 19.06
C ARG A 108 1.59 -10.14 19.69
N TYR A 109 1.82 -9.12 18.87
CA TYR A 109 2.02 -7.74 19.32
C TYR A 109 0.72 -6.94 19.25
N VAL A 110 -0.05 -6.92 20.33
CA VAL A 110 -1.33 -6.17 20.39
C VAL A 110 -1.10 -4.67 20.30
N HIS A 111 -0.08 -4.18 21.01
CA HIS A 111 0.32 -2.77 21.08
C HIS A 111 1.41 -2.39 20.06
N TRP A 112 1.41 -3.05 18.90
CA TRP A 112 2.48 -2.90 17.90
C TRP A 112 2.73 -1.46 17.42
N ARG A 113 1.73 -0.56 17.52
CA ARG A 113 1.89 0.84 17.11
C ARG A 113 2.93 1.58 17.93
N GLU A 114 3.10 1.22 19.20
CA GLU A 114 4.12 1.77 20.09
C GLU A 114 5.53 1.34 19.67
N LEU A 115 5.64 0.25 18.91
CA LEU A 115 6.90 -0.25 18.35
C LEU A 115 7.25 0.39 17.00
N ALA A 116 6.32 1.12 16.37
CA ALA A 116 6.50 1.63 15.01
C ALA A 116 7.55 2.74 14.91
N GLU A 117 7.90 3.38 16.02
CA GLU A 117 8.95 4.41 16.11
C GLU A 117 10.33 3.81 16.42
N GLN A 118 10.41 2.50 16.68
CA GLN A 118 11.66 1.82 17.00
C GLN A 118 12.25 1.18 15.75
N ASP A 119 13.56 1.36 15.54
CA ASP A 119 14.27 0.71 14.43
C ASP A 119 14.32 -0.82 14.61
N SER A 120 14.54 -1.28 15.84
CA SER A 120 14.59 -2.69 16.20
C SER A 120 14.24 -2.93 17.67
N PHE A 121 13.73 -4.12 17.98
CA PHE A 121 13.36 -4.54 19.33
C PHE A 121 13.46 -6.05 19.51
N ASN A 122 13.67 -6.52 20.74
CA ASN A 122 13.72 -7.95 21.03
C ASN A 122 12.33 -8.53 21.25
N CYS A 123 12.13 -9.76 20.77
CA CYS A 123 10.88 -10.46 20.98
C CYS A 123 10.69 -10.87 22.44
N GLU A 124 9.59 -10.45 23.06
CA GLU A 124 9.23 -10.83 24.44
C GLU A 124 9.07 -12.35 24.64
N GLY A 125 8.72 -13.09 23.57
CA GLY A 125 8.50 -14.53 23.65
C GLY A 125 9.74 -15.39 23.41
N CYS A 126 10.69 -14.95 22.57
CA CYS A 126 11.84 -15.78 22.18
C CYS A 126 13.18 -15.06 22.12
N GLY A 127 13.22 -13.75 22.42
CA GLY A 127 14.43 -12.95 22.40
C GLY A 127 14.98 -12.59 21.02
N ALA A 128 14.38 -13.07 19.93
CA ALA A 128 14.82 -12.72 18.57
C ALA A 128 14.80 -11.20 18.35
N ASN A 129 15.83 -10.65 17.71
CA ASN A 129 15.86 -9.24 17.31
C ASN A 129 14.95 -9.04 16.09
N LEU A 130 13.96 -8.16 16.22
CA LEU A 130 12.91 -7.91 15.25
C LEU A 130 12.87 -6.42 14.89
N SER A 131 12.13 -6.12 13.84
CA SER A 131 11.86 -4.78 13.33
C SER A 131 10.53 -4.79 12.60
N MET A 132 9.97 -3.61 12.31
CA MET A 132 8.68 -3.53 11.61
C MET A 132 8.65 -4.34 10.30
N PRO A 133 9.66 -4.32 9.41
CA PRO A 133 9.64 -5.14 8.19
C PRO A 133 9.72 -6.65 8.42
N THR A 134 10.28 -7.12 9.55
CA THR A 134 10.51 -8.55 9.80
C THR A 134 9.35 -9.25 10.50
N LEU A 135 8.42 -8.47 11.06
CA LEU A 135 7.18 -9.00 11.62
C LEU A 135 6.28 -9.64 10.56
N ASN A 136 5.54 -10.67 10.96
CA ASN A 136 4.52 -11.25 10.11
C ASN A 136 3.21 -10.45 10.18
N TRP A 137 3.01 -9.59 9.18
CA TRP A 137 1.83 -8.72 9.04
C TRP A 137 0.64 -9.36 8.34
N ARG A 138 0.78 -10.58 7.80
CA ARG A 138 -0.28 -11.26 7.02
C ARG A 138 -0.90 -10.33 5.96
N GLN A 139 -0.07 -9.61 5.22
CA GLN A 139 -0.47 -8.67 4.16
C GLN A 139 -1.32 -7.47 4.63
N SER A 140 -1.38 -7.18 5.94
CA SER A 140 -2.14 -6.04 6.48
C SER A 140 -1.31 -4.75 6.67
N ALA A 141 0.00 -4.84 6.48
CA ALA A 141 0.95 -3.73 6.48
C ALA A 141 2.22 -4.13 5.73
N GLY A 142 3.09 -3.16 5.44
CA GLY A 142 4.33 -3.41 4.74
C GLY A 142 5.29 -2.23 4.76
N THR A 143 6.56 -2.50 4.45
CA THR A 143 7.61 -1.49 4.34
C THR A 143 8.13 -1.44 2.92
N GLY A 144 8.33 -0.23 2.38
CA GLY A 144 8.83 -0.06 1.02
C GLY A 144 9.27 1.37 0.72
N ARG A 145 9.89 1.56 -0.45
CA ARG A 145 10.32 2.89 -0.94
C ARG A 145 9.43 3.41 -2.07
N LEU A 146 8.57 2.55 -2.62
CA LEU A 146 7.61 2.88 -3.66
C LEU A 146 6.28 2.21 -3.27
N PHE A 147 5.18 2.93 -3.42
CA PHE A 147 3.83 2.43 -3.13
C PHE A 147 2.89 2.76 -4.28
N ILE A 148 1.92 1.88 -4.50
CA ILE A 148 0.81 2.04 -5.44
C ILE A 148 -0.47 2.15 -4.62
#